data_AF-A0A9J7BL23-F1
#
_entry.id   AF-A0A9J7BL23-F1
#
_cell.length_a   1.000
_cell.length_b   1.000
_cell.length_c   1.000
_cell.angle_alpha   90.00
_cell.angle_beta   90.00
_cell.angle_gamma   90.00
#
_symmetry.space_group_name_H-M   'P 1'
#
loop_
_entity.id
_entity.type
_entity.pdbx_description
1 polymer ?
#
loop_
_entity_poly.entity_id
_entity_poly.type
_entity_poly.pdbx_seq_one_letter_code
_entity_poly.pdbx_strand_id
1 'polypeptide(L)'
;MPAAGDPAAGLLIVLIVESLCTGLKWARGVGQKLTSNEQKSGKMWSGRFLCLFLLLAATLTSPSTGQSVQTAAGAAGFCFHASGVNLPIGKFLLIRKGDQFGALRITQITPRTQSKPTAGEWLGSVEYESYFILKPSDSFSNLANRKHSGELRFGRMKGFGFHYSWQSGNQEAVVGPWKFRFFDQDGMFMTAVDFWNGVDHDSGLEFAPTNITEVNQLNPRERELHWYPYDRDRDIQCPVQAFGKQNPSTISSTHD
;
A
#
# COMPACT_ATOMS: atom_id res chain seq x y z
N MET A 1 -20.28 41.98 26.63
CA MET A 1 -18.92 41.53 26.29
C MET A 1 -19.00 40.76 24.98
N PRO A 2 -18.42 41.22 23.87
CA PRO A 2 -18.47 40.48 22.61
C PRO A 2 -17.44 39.34 22.62
N ALA A 3 -17.81 38.20 22.04
CA ALA A 3 -17.01 36.99 21.97
C ALA A 3 -15.78 37.18 21.06
N ALA A 4 -14.63 36.71 21.52
CA ALA A 4 -13.38 36.68 20.76
C ALA A 4 -13.50 35.71 19.58
N GLY A 5 -13.25 36.21 18.37
CA GLY A 5 -13.26 35.43 17.13
C GLY A 5 -12.06 34.48 17.04
N ASP A 6 -12.32 33.31 16.44
CA ASP A 6 -11.37 32.22 16.24
C ASP A 6 -10.23 32.61 15.25
N PRO A 7 -8.96 32.63 15.67
CA PRO A 7 -7.84 33.02 14.82
C PRO A 7 -7.56 32.03 13.67
N ALA A 8 -8.12 30.81 13.70
CA ALA A 8 -7.91 29.82 12.65
C ALA A 8 -8.61 30.19 11.32
N ALA A 9 -9.71 30.94 11.37
CA ALA A 9 -10.43 31.38 10.18
C ALA A 9 -9.64 32.43 9.36
N GLY A 10 -8.80 33.22 10.03
CA GLY A 10 -7.97 34.24 9.36
C GLY A 10 -6.85 33.63 8.51
N LEU A 11 -6.23 32.54 8.96
CA LEU A 11 -5.10 31.91 8.26
C LEU A 11 -5.53 31.22 6.94
N LEU A 12 -6.74 30.66 6.91
CA LEU A 12 -7.29 30.00 5.73
C LEU A 12 -7.59 31.00 4.60
N ILE A 13 -8.07 32.21 4.94
CA ILE A 13 -8.36 33.26 3.96
C ILE A 13 -7.07 33.79 3.33
N VAL A 14 -6.00 33.94 4.11
CA VAL A 14 -4.69 34.42 3.59
C VAL A 14 -4.08 33.43 2.59
N LEU A 15 -4.15 32.12 2.87
CA LEU A 15 -3.61 31.09 1.97
C LEU A 15 -4.39 30.97 0.65
N ILE A 16 -5.71 31.18 0.68
CA ILE A 16 -6.54 31.17 -0.53
C ILE A 16 -6.21 32.39 -1.42
N VAL A 17 -5.99 33.57 -0.82
CA VAL A 17 -5.64 34.79 -1.55
C VAL A 17 -4.24 34.70 -2.18
N GLU A 18 -3.24 34.17 -1.47
CA GLU A 18 -1.89 33.99 -2.02
C GLU A 18 -1.85 32.98 -3.18
N SER A 19 -2.62 31.89 -3.08
CA SER A 19 -2.72 30.89 -4.16
C SER A 19 -3.38 31.48 -5.42
N LEU A 20 -4.45 32.28 -5.24
CA LEU A 20 -5.13 32.99 -6.34
C LEU A 20 -4.22 34.04 -7.01
N CYS A 21 -3.45 34.80 -6.23
CA CYS A 21 -2.49 35.77 -6.78
C CYS A 21 -1.36 35.11 -7.57
N THR A 22 -0.94 33.90 -7.19
CA THR A 22 0.13 33.16 -7.86
C THR A 22 -0.36 32.57 -9.19
N GLY A 23 -1.59 32.03 -9.23
CA GLY A 23 -2.22 31.56 -10.47
C GLY A 23 -2.44 32.67 -11.50
N LEU A 24 -2.84 33.87 -11.06
CA LEU A 24 -3.03 35.04 -11.94
C LEU A 24 -1.72 35.59 -12.54
N LYS A 25 -0.59 35.45 -11.84
CA LYS A 25 0.73 35.83 -12.37
C LYS A 25 1.22 34.87 -13.45
N TRP A 26 0.95 33.56 -13.30
CA TRP A 26 1.31 32.56 -14.30
C TRP A 26 0.50 32.75 -15.60
N ALA A 27 -0.80 33.01 -15.50
CA ALA A 27 -1.66 33.28 -16.66
C ALA A 27 -1.25 34.53 -17.46
N ARG A 28 -0.62 35.54 -16.82
CA ARG A 28 -0.09 36.72 -17.51
C ARG A 28 1.25 36.47 -18.21
N GLY A 29 2.04 35.48 -17.78
CA GLY A 29 3.35 35.17 -18.38
C GLY A 29 3.28 34.32 -19.66
N VAL A 30 2.23 33.51 -19.81
CA VAL A 30 2.09 32.59 -20.96
C VAL A 30 1.51 33.28 -22.21
N GLY A 31 0.94 34.49 -22.07
CA GLY A 31 0.28 35.22 -23.15
C GLY A 31 1.18 35.97 -24.14
N GLN A 32 2.52 35.98 -23.98
CA GLN A 32 3.41 36.81 -24.80
C GLN A 32 4.19 36.08 -25.92
N LYS A 33 3.88 34.80 -26.20
CA LYS A 33 4.58 34.06 -27.26
C LYS A 33 3.65 33.28 -28.20
N LEU A 34 2.49 33.86 -28.51
CA LEU A 34 1.70 33.44 -29.67
C LEU A 34 1.75 34.53 -30.73
N THR A 35 2.27 34.11 -31.87
CA THR A 35 2.62 34.88 -33.05
C THR A 35 1.43 35.57 -33.68
N SER A 36 1.69 36.79 -34.15
CA SER A 36 0.92 37.58 -35.10
C SER A 36 0.47 36.75 -36.32
N ASN A 37 -0.73 36.20 -36.28
CA ASN A 37 -1.65 36.15 -37.41
C ASN A 37 -3.03 35.73 -36.90
N GLU A 38 -4.09 36.24 -37.53
CA GLU A 38 -5.50 36.10 -37.12
C GLU A 38 -5.99 36.98 -35.96
N GLN A 39 -5.77 38.29 -36.11
CA GLN A 39 -6.62 39.29 -35.48
C GLN A 39 -7.85 39.55 -36.38
N LYS A 40 -8.84 38.64 -36.37
CA LYS A 40 -10.17 38.90 -36.95
C LYS A 40 -11.24 37.92 -36.48
N SER A 41 -11.66 38.04 -35.23
CA SER A 41 -13.07 37.85 -34.83
C SER A 41 -13.20 38.10 -33.34
N GLY A 42 -13.55 39.33 -32.98
CA GLY A 42 -14.04 39.62 -31.65
C GLY A 42 -15.49 39.16 -31.53
N LYS A 43 -15.82 38.40 -30.48
CA LYS A 43 -16.97 38.65 -29.59
C LYS A 43 -17.16 37.52 -28.57
N MET A 44 -17.31 37.96 -27.31
CA MET A 44 -18.18 37.38 -26.27
C MET A 44 -17.82 36.01 -25.67
N TRP A 45 -16.83 35.91 -24.78
CA TRP A 45 -16.77 34.80 -23.80
C TRP A 45 -16.20 35.26 -22.45
N SER A 46 -16.85 36.20 -21.76
CA SER A 46 -16.45 36.60 -20.38
C SER A 46 -17.54 36.46 -19.32
N GLY A 47 -18.70 35.88 -19.65
CA GLY A 47 -19.85 35.81 -18.73
C GLY A 47 -20.20 34.44 -18.15
N ARG A 48 -19.52 33.35 -18.54
CA ARG A 48 -19.93 31.97 -18.16
C ARG A 48 -18.96 31.20 -17.27
N PHE A 49 -17.76 31.72 -17.02
CA PHE A 49 -16.78 31.03 -16.15
C PHE A 49 -16.99 31.27 -14.64
N LEU A 50 -17.74 32.30 -14.26
CA LEU A 50 -17.95 32.63 -12.84
C LEU A 50 -19.15 31.92 -12.19
N CYS A 51 -20.11 31.42 -12.98
CA CYS A 51 -21.31 30.74 -12.47
C CYS A 51 -21.11 29.23 -12.29
N LEU A 52 -20.09 28.63 -12.92
CA LEU A 52 -19.77 27.20 -12.76
C LEU A 52 -18.94 26.90 -11.50
N PHE A 53 -18.31 27.91 -10.88
CA PHE A 53 -17.49 27.74 -9.68
C PHE A 53 -18.27 27.78 -8.37
N LEU A 54 -19.52 28.26 -8.37
CA LEU A 54 -20.37 28.34 -7.17
C LEU A 54 -21.36 27.17 -7.01
N LEU A 55 -21.47 26.28 -8.00
CA LEU A 55 -22.35 25.09 -7.95
C LEU A 55 -21.61 23.79 -7.57
N LEU A 56 -20.30 23.83 -7.35
CA LEU A 56 -19.49 22.65 -7.00
C LEU A 56 -19.20 22.50 -5.49
N ALA A 57 -19.88 23.27 -4.64
CA ALA A 57 -19.69 23.23 -3.18
C ALA A 57 -20.77 22.44 -2.41
N ALA A 58 -21.76 21.85 -3.11
CA ALA A 58 -22.99 21.38 -2.47
C ALA A 58 -23.23 19.86 -2.47
N THR A 59 -22.30 19.01 -2.91
CA THR A 59 -22.48 17.55 -2.79
C THR A 59 -21.15 16.89 -2.43
N LEU A 60 -21.23 15.77 -1.71
CA LEU A 60 -20.13 14.95 -1.16
C LEU A 60 -19.83 15.17 0.34
N THR A 61 -20.87 15.12 1.17
CA THR A 61 -20.74 14.42 2.46
C THR A 61 -21.42 13.07 2.33
N SER A 62 -20.75 12.14 1.65
CA SER A 62 -21.09 10.73 1.83
C SER A 62 -20.59 10.35 3.22
N PRO A 63 -21.44 9.85 4.13
CA PRO A 63 -20.94 9.21 5.33
C PRO A 63 -20.19 7.97 4.89
N SER A 64 -18.86 8.00 4.92
CA SER A 64 -18.09 6.77 4.87
C SER A 64 -18.38 6.04 6.17
N THR A 65 -19.21 5.00 6.07
CA THR A 65 -19.42 4.04 7.15
C THR A 65 -18.10 3.32 7.35
N GLY A 66 -17.23 3.91 8.16
CA GLY A 66 -16.02 3.28 8.68
C GLY A 66 -16.42 2.20 9.68
N GLN A 67 -16.95 1.08 9.19
CA GLN A 67 -16.92 -0.17 9.92
C GLN A 67 -15.55 -0.81 9.67
N SER A 68 -14.54 -0.33 10.40
CA SER A 68 -13.39 -1.17 10.70
C SER A 68 -13.86 -2.21 11.70
N VAL A 69 -14.42 -3.32 11.21
CA VAL A 69 -14.57 -4.51 12.03
C VAL A 69 -13.15 -4.95 12.35
N GLN A 70 -12.66 -4.58 13.55
CA GLN A 70 -11.52 -5.23 14.18
C GLN A 70 -11.90 -6.68 14.41
N THR A 71 -11.78 -7.48 13.36
CA THR A 71 -11.89 -8.93 13.44
C THR A 71 -10.67 -9.37 14.24
N ALA A 72 -10.92 -10.07 15.34
CA ALA A 72 -9.89 -10.57 16.24
C ALA A 72 -8.71 -11.14 15.45
N ALA A 73 -7.49 -10.73 15.81
CA ALA A 73 -6.23 -11.00 15.13
C ALA A 73 -5.79 -12.48 15.12
N GLY A 74 -6.72 -13.43 15.15
CA GLY A 74 -6.47 -14.86 15.10
C GLY A 74 -7.25 -15.51 13.97
N ALA A 75 -6.53 -16.02 12.96
CA ALA A 75 -7.01 -16.89 11.88
C ALA A 75 -7.62 -16.26 10.63
N ALA A 76 -7.48 -14.94 10.39
CA ALA A 76 -7.77 -14.39 9.07
C ALA A 76 -6.74 -14.90 8.05
N GLY A 77 -7.22 -15.44 6.93
CA GLY A 77 -6.35 -15.99 5.90
C GLY A 77 -5.77 -14.95 4.95
N PHE A 78 -4.96 -15.41 3.98
CA PHE A 78 -4.54 -14.54 2.88
C PHE A 78 -5.75 -14.12 2.05
N CYS A 79 -5.86 -12.83 1.74
CA CYS A 79 -6.89 -12.31 0.84
C CYS A 79 -6.21 -11.52 -0.27
N PHE A 80 -6.39 -11.93 -1.53
CA PHE A 80 -5.88 -11.19 -2.68
C PHE A 80 -6.97 -10.27 -3.23
N HIS A 81 -6.60 -9.01 -3.35
CA HIS A 81 -7.37 -7.94 -3.95
C HIS A 81 -6.72 -7.54 -5.28
N ALA A 82 -7.45 -6.79 -6.09
CA ALA A 82 -7.04 -6.29 -7.40
C ALA A 82 -5.62 -5.68 -7.39
N SER A 83 -5.23 -5.00 -6.31
CA SER A 83 -3.92 -4.33 -6.21
C SER A 83 -3.04 -4.84 -5.06
N GLY A 84 -3.51 -5.77 -4.24
CA GLY A 84 -2.84 -6.05 -2.97
C GLY A 84 -3.19 -7.38 -2.35
N VAL A 85 -2.49 -7.72 -1.29
CA VAL A 85 -2.69 -8.94 -0.51
C VAL A 85 -2.65 -8.61 0.97
N ASN A 86 -3.57 -9.18 1.74
CA ASN A 86 -3.52 -9.12 3.19
C ASN A 86 -2.72 -10.31 3.72
N LEU A 87 -1.70 -10.04 4.53
CA LEU A 87 -0.78 -11.02 5.08
C LEU A 87 -1.16 -11.35 6.53
N PRO A 88 -1.47 -12.62 6.85
CA PRO A 88 -1.59 -13.03 8.24
C PRO A 88 -0.26 -12.97 8.98
N ILE A 89 -0.30 -12.58 10.25
CA ILE A 89 0.86 -12.63 11.14
C ILE A 89 1.39 -14.07 11.22
N GLY A 90 2.70 -14.21 11.09
CA GLY A 90 3.44 -15.45 11.26
C GLY A 90 3.43 -16.38 10.06
N LYS A 91 2.67 -16.09 8.99
CA LYS A 91 2.58 -16.92 7.78
C LYS A 91 3.42 -16.35 6.64
N PHE A 92 4.09 -17.23 5.90
CA PHE A 92 4.86 -16.83 4.74
C PHE A 92 3.99 -16.68 3.49
N LEU A 93 4.17 -15.56 2.80
CA LEU A 93 3.83 -15.37 1.40
C LEU A 93 5.07 -15.69 0.57
N LEU A 94 4.96 -16.66 -0.34
CA LEU A 94 5.99 -16.90 -1.34
C LEU A 94 5.77 -16.00 -2.55
N ILE A 95 6.87 -15.52 -3.11
CA ILE A 95 6.90 -14.61 -4.24
C ILE A 95 7.87 -15.21 -5.26
N ARG A 96 7.52 -15.26 -6.55
CA ARG A 96 8.45 -15.67 -7.59
C ARG A 96 8.40 -14.72 -8.78
N LYS A 97 9.52 -14.65 -9.49
CA LYS A 97 9.65 -13.97 -10.78
C LYS A 97 10.64 -14.75 -11.64
N GLY A 98 10.13 -15.51 -12.61
CA GLY A 98 10.93 -16.48 -13.33
C GLY A 98 11.57 -17.49 -12.37
N ASP A 99 12.91 -17.55 -12.37
CA ASP A 99 13.71 -18.51 -11.59
C ASP A 99 14.11 -18.02 -10.19
N GLN A 100 13.68 -16.82 -9.80
CA GLN A 100 13.97 -16.20 -8.51
C GLN A 100 12.82 -16.40 -7.54
N PHE A 101 13.14 -16.63 -6.26
CA PHE A 101 12.15 -16.85 -5.22
C PHE A 101 12.40 -15.94 -4.03
N GLY A 102 11.33 -15.38 -3.49
CA GLY A 102 11.28 -14.63 -2.25
C GLY A 102 10.27 -15.26 -1.29
N ALA A 103 10.48 -15.02 -0.01
CA ALA A 103 9.50 -15.28 1.03
C ALA A 103 9.39 -14.04 1.91
N LEU A 104 8.19 -13.69 2.33
CA LEU A 104 7.91 -12.56 3.21
C LEU A 104 6.91 -13.00 4.28
N ARG A 105 7.12 -12.62 5.53
CA ARG A 105 6.10 -12.71 6.58
C ARG A 105 6.11 -11.51 7.49
N ILE A 106 4.93 -11.18 8.00
CA ILE A 106 4.79 -10.29 9.15
C ILE A 106 5.08 -11.10 10.41
N THR A 107 5.97 -10.61 11.27
CA THR A 107 6.27 -11.26 12.56
C THR A 107 5.44 -10.66 13.69
N GLN A 108 5.17 -9.36 13.63
CA GLN A 108 4.42 -8.65 14.66
C GLN A 108 3.70 -7.43 14.08
N ILE A 109 2.49 -7.18 14.55
CA ILE A 109 1.77 -5.92 14.33
C ILE A 109 1.61 -5.24 15.69
N THR A 110 2.09 -4.01 15.78
CA THR A 110 1.94 -3.16 16.97
C THR A 110 0.97 -2.03 16.64
N PRO A 111 -0.34 -2.22 16.85
CA PRO A 111 -1.33 -1.18 16.60
C PRO A 111 -1.11 -0.05 17.61
N ARG A 112 -1.28 1.21 17.18
CA ARG A 112 -1.24 2.30 18.14
C ARG A 112 -2.56 2.37 18.91
N THR A 113 -2.45 2.43 20.22
CA THR A 113 -3.58 2.45 21.17
C THR A 113 -4.33 3.79 21.23
N GLN A 114 -3.84 4.83 20.55
CA GLN A 114 -4.46 6.15 20.61
C GLN A 114 -5.55 6.30 19.54
N SER A 115 -6.76 6.64 19.99
CA SER A 115 -7.96 6.80 19.17
C SER A 115 -7.89 7.95 18.16
N LYS A 116 -6.98 8.92 18.34
CA LYS A 116 -6.76 10.04 17.41
C LYS A 116 -5.26 10.41 17.34
N PRO A 117 -4.54 9.94 16.32
CA PRO A 117 -3.16 10.34 16.08
C PRO A 117 -3.07 11.83 15.70
N THR A 118 -2.21 12.57 16.39
CA THR A 118 -1.84 13.95 16.05
C THR A 118 -1.01 13.98 14.76
N ALA A 119 -0.98 15.12 14.06
CA ALA A 119 -0.15 15.28 12.88
C ALA A 119 1.33 15.03 13.21
N GLY A 120 1.96 14.11 12.46
CA GLY A 120 3.36 13.70 12.69
C GLY A 120 3.52 12.44 13.54
N GLU A 121 2.45 11.92 14.10
CA GLU A 121 2.50 10.68 14.87
C GLU A 121 2.13 9.45 14.04
N TRP A 122 2.67 8.30 14.44
CA TRP A 122 2.46 7.01 13.79
C TRP A 122 1.09 6.42 14.13
N LEU A 123 0.53 5.60 13.25
CA LEU A 123 -0.70 4.79 13.40
C LEU A 123 -0.39 3.39 13.95
N GLY A 124 0.86 2.95 13.82
CA GLY A 124 1.33 1.65 14.26
C GLY A 124 2.63 1.29 13.56
N SER A 125 3.19 0.15 13.94
CA SER A 125 4.34 -0.45 13.28
C SER A 125 4.10 -1.93 12.98
N VAL A 126 4.82 -2.42 11.99
CA VAL A 126 4.78 -3.82 11.56
C VAL A 126 6.21 -4.30 11.46
N GLU A 127 6.53 -5.38 12.15
CA GLU A 127 7.80 -6.06 11.99
C GLU A 127 7.63 -7.16 10.94
N TYR A 128 8.63 -7.30 10.08
CA TYR A 128 8.63 -8.31 9.05
C TYR A 128 10.00 -8.97 8.92
N GLU A 129 9.99 -10.15 8.32
CA GLU A 129 11.19 -10.76 7.79
C GLU A 129 10.95 -11.29 6.39
N SER A 130 12.03 -11.30 5.61
CA SER A 130 12.03 -11.80 4.26
C SER A 130 13.29 -12.61 3.97
N TYR A 131 13.18 -13.45 2.96
CA TYR A 131 14.24 -14.30 2.48
C TYR A 131 14.26 -14.27 0.97
N PHE A 132 15.45 -14.36 0.37
CA PHE A 132 15.58 -14.34 -1.08
C PHE A 132 16.53 -15.42 -1.59
N ILE A 133 16.14 -16.02 -2.70
CA ILE A 133 16.87 -17.04 -3.42
C ILE A 133 17.05 -16.58 -4.86
N LEU A 134 18.31 -16.35 -5.25
CA LEU A 134 18.65 -15.92 -6.61
C LEU A 134 18.65 -17.08 -7.62
N LYS A 135 19.08 -18.26 -7.20
CA LYS A 135 19.17 -19.44 -8.07
C LYS A 135 18.03 -20.42 -7.76
N PRO A 136 17.45 -21.10 -8.76
CA PRO A 136 16.85 -22.42 -8.54
C PRO A 136 17.89 -23.33 -7.87
N SER A 137 17.73 -24.61 -7.57
CA SER A 137 18.73 -25.39 -6.79
C SER A 137 19.00 -24.94 -5.34
N ASP A 138 19.04 -23.64 -5.01
CA ASP A 138 19.18 -23.16 -3.63
C ASP A 138 17.90 -23.44 -2.81
N SER A 139 18.04 -23.43 -1.48
CA SER A 139 16.99 -23.73 -0.48
C SER A 139 16.92 -22.65 0.60
N PHE A 140 15.75 -22.44 1.19
CA PHE A 140 15.53 -21.52 2.32
C PHE A 140 16.20 -21.98 3.63
N SER A 141 16.54 -23.26 3.74
CA SER A 141 17.12 -23.86 4.96
C SER A 141 18.55 -23.41 5.30
N ASN A 142 19.27 -22.77 4.36
CA ASN A 142 20.69 -22.38 4.55
C ASN A 142 20.94 -20.88 4.29
N LEU A 143 20.00 -20.02 4.69
CA LEU A 143 19.93 -18.62 4.25
C LEU A 143 20.19 -17.56 5.33
N ALA A 144 21.01 -17.83 6.35
CA ALA A 144 21.35 -16.80 7.34
C ALA A 144 21.82 -15.47 6.69
N ASN A 145 22.56 -15.57 5.57
CA ASN A 145 23.09 -14.41 4.84
C ASN A 145 22.11 -13.79 3.83
N ARG A 146 20.90 -14.34 3.68
CA ARG A 146 19.87 -13.83 2.76
C ARG A 146 18.56 -13.49 3.46
N LYS A 147 18.59 -13.48 4.79
CA LYS A 147 17.52 -12.96 5.63
C LYS A 147 17.60 -11.44 5.64
N HIS A 148 16.46 -10.78 5.47
CA HIS A 148 16.28 -9.38 5.80
C HIS A 148 15.16 -9.27 6.83
N SER A 149 15.30 -8.32 7.76
CA SER A 149 14.26 -7.99 8.73
C SER A 149 14.17 -6.49 8.82
N GLY A 150 12.96 -5.98 9.04
CA GLY A 150 12.72 -4.56 9.13
C GLY A 150 11.47 -4.22 9.90
N GLU A 151 11.36 -2.93 10.22
CA GLU A 151 10.18 -2.33 10.83
C GLU A 151 9.55 -1.36 9.82
N LEU A 152 8.28 -1.57 9.52
CA LEU A 152 7.44 -0.65 8.76
C LEU A 152 6.70 0.26 9.74
N ARG A 153 6.59 1.54 9.39
CA ARG A 153 5.88 2.54 10.18
C ARG A 153 4.86 3.26 9.33
N PHE A 154 3.63 3.29 9.82
CA PHE A 154 2.50 3.87 9.12
C PHE A 154 2.17 5.20 9.75
N GLY A 155 2.36 6.31 9.05
CA GLY A 155 1.95 7.63 9.53
C GLY A 155 0.49 7.90 9.20
N ARG A 156 -0.04 9.01 9.71
CA ARG A 156 -1.33 9.51 9.22
C ARG A 156 -1.24 9.91 7.75
N MET A 157 -2.28 9.60 6.99
CA MET A 157 -2.44 10.09 5.62
C MET A 157 -2.57 11.62 5.65
N LYS A 158 -1.74 12.29 4.86
CA LYS A 158 -1.69 13.76 4.69
C LYS A 158 -2.13 14.09 3.28
N GLY A 159 -2.65 15.30 3.07
CA GLY A 159 -3.06 15.79 1.75
C GLY A 159 -4.57 15.96 1.58
N PHE A 160 -5.00 16.29 0.36
CA PHE A 160 -6.40 16.58 0.03
C PHE A 160 -6.90 15.69 -1.10
N GLY A 161 -7.96 14.92 -0.83
CA GLY A 161 -8.50 13.96 -1.79
C GLY A 161 -7.57 12.76 -2.05
N PHE A 162 -8.05 11.81 -2.85
CA PHE A 162 -7.34 10.56 -3.12
C PHE A 162 -6.00 10.78 -3.85
N HIS A 163 -6.01 11.60 -4.91
CA HIS A 163 -4.86 11.81 -5.80
C HIS A 163 -3.71 12.65 -5.21
N TYR A 164 -3.99 13.46 -4.18
CA TYR A 164 -2.99 14.33 -3.56
C TYR A 164 -2.77 13.97 -2.10
N SER A 165 -2.94 12.68 -1.78
CA SER A 165 -2.67 12.14 -0.46
C SER A 165 -1.35 11.37 -0.43
N TRP A 166 -0.65 11.43 0.70
CA TRP A 166 0.55 10.65 0.97
C TRP A 166 0.57 10.21 2.43
N GLN A 167 1.17 9.06 2.69
CA GLN A 167 1.34 8.57 4.04
C GLN A 167 2.82 8.69 4.41
N SER A 168 3.12 9.28 5.58
CA SER A 168 4.50 9.36 6.06
C SER A 168 4.95 8.01 6.62
N GLY A 169 6.25 7.73 6.57
CA GLY A 169 6.86 6.54 7.17
C GLY A 169 7.63 5.68 6.19
N ASN A 170 8.27 4.64 6.72
CA ASN A 170 8.85 3.60 5.89
C ASN A 170 7.82 2.48 5.75
N GLN A 171 7.27 2.33 4.56
CA GLN A 171 6.21 1.36 4.26
C GLN A 171 6.70 0.28 3.29
N GLU A 172 8.00 0.21 3.06
CA GLU A 172 8.58 -0.69 2.07
C GLU A 172 9.21 -1.90 2.75
N ALA A 173 8.69 -3.08 2.43
CA ALA A 173 9.35 -4.34 2.73
C ALA A 173 10.31 -4.70 1.58
N VAL A 174 11.53 -5.12 1.91
CA VAL A 174 12.52 -5.54 0.93
C VAL A 174 12.58 -7.06 0.89
N VAL A 175 12.54 -7.64 -0.31
CA VAL A 175 12.69 -9.08 -0.56
C VAL A 175 13.71 -9.25 -1.67
N GLY A 176 15.00 -9.38 -1.29
CA GLY A 176 16.10 -9.38 -2.27
C GLY A 176 16.12 -8.07 -3.08
N PRO A 177 16.02 -8.11 -4.43
CA PRO A 177 15.97 -6.91 -5.26
C PRO A 177 14.59 -6.24 -5.32
N TRP A 178 13.55 -6.86 -4.75
CA TRP A 178 12.17 -6.38 -4.84
C TRP A 178 11.79 -5.53 -3.62
N LYS A 179 11.09 -4.43 -3.85
CA LYS A 179 10.49 -3.61 -2.79
C LYS A 179 8.99 -3.60 -2.92
N PHE A 180 8.30 -4.00 -1.86
CA PHE A 180 6.83 -4.01 -1.79
C PHE A 180 6.35 -2.94 -0.81
N ARG A 181 5.45 -2.07 -1.25
CA ARG A 181 4.84 -1.07 -0.38
C ARG A 181 3.64 -1.67 0.36
N PHE A 182 3.52 -1.36 1.64
CA PHE A 182 2.35 -1.63 2.47
C PHE A 182 1.44 -0.40 2.50
N PHE A 183 0.13 -0.62 2.33
CA PHE A 183 -0.88 0.43 2.45
C PHE A 183 -1.57 0.44 3.81
N ASP A 184 -1.48 -0.65 4.56
CA ASP A 184 -1.91 -0.75 5.96
C ASP A 184 -1.05 -1.79 6.70
N GLN A 185 -1.39 -2.08 7.97
CA GLN A 185 -0.60 -2.94 8.86
C GLN A 185 -0.45 -4.39 8.37
N ASP A 186 -1.42 -4.91 7.64
CA ASP A 186 -1.40 -6.25 7.05
C ASP A 186 -1.56 -6.24 5.52
N GLY A 187 -1.86 -5.09 4.92
CA GLY A 187 -2.08 -4.94 3.49
C GLY A 187 -0.83 -4.51 2.72
N MET A 188 -0.41 -5.35 1.77
CA MET A 188 0.74 -5.12 0.89
C MET A 188 0.29 -4.98 -0.56
N PHE A 189 0.81 -4.00 -1.30
CA PHE A 189 0.63 -3.96 -2.74
C PHE A 189 1.38 -5.12 -3.41
N MET A 190 0.76 -5.72 -4.43
CA MET A 190 1.39 -6.79 -5.22
C MET A 190 2.33 -6.28 -6.31
N THR A 191 2.39 -4.96 -6.49
CA THR A 191 3.38 -4.28 -7.33
C THR A 191 4.70 -4.18 -6.59
N ALA A 192 5.81 -4.32 -7.33
CA ALA A 192 7.15 -4.19 -6.77
C ALA A 192 7.98 -3.20 -7.58
N VAL A 193 8.69 -2.32 -6.86
CA VAL A 193 9.74 -1.50 -7.48
C VAL A 193 11.03 -2.30 -7.47
N ASP A 194 11.59 -2.57 -8.65
CA ASP A 194 12.92 -3.18 -8.80
C ASP A 194 14.00 -2.09 -8.67
N PHE A 195 14.96 -2.30 -7.78
CA PHE A 195 16.05 -1.36 -7.49
C PHE A 195 16.87 -0.97 -8.73
N TRP A 196 16.95 -1.83 -9.75
CA TRP A 196 17.86 -1.65 -10.87
C TRP A 196 17.27 -0.88 -12.06
N ASN A 197 15.95 -0.95 -12.27
CA ASN A 197 15.35 -0.55 -13.54
C ASN A 197 14.32 0.59 -13.46
N GLY A 198 13.90 1.00 -12.25
CA GLY A 198 13.08 2.22 -12.05
C GLY A 198 11.72 2.28 -12.76
N VAL A 199 11.28 1.17 -13.37
CA VAL A 199 10.00 1.04 -14.09
C VAL A 199 9.28 -0.19 -13.54
N ASP A 200 7.96 -0.04 -13.29
CA ASP A 200 7.07 -1.08 -12.78
C ASP A 200 7.20 -2.37 -13.61
N HIS A 201 7.88 -3.37 -13.05
CA HIS A 201 7.92 -4.72 -13.60
C HIS A 201 6.96 -5.63 -12.86
N ASP A 202 5.72 -5.17 -12.72
CA ASP A 202 4.55 -5.95 -12.30
C ASP A 202 4.41 -7.23 -13.13
N SER A 203 4.85 -7.20 -14.39
CA SER A 203 4.78 -8.34 -15.31
C SER A 203 5.64 -9.50 -14.82
N GLY A 204 4.98 -10.63 -14.51
CA GLY A 204 5.62 -11.90 -14.20
C GLY A 204 5.89 -12.15 -12.71
N LEU A 205 5.40 -11.28 -11.82
CA LEU A 205 5.32 -11.62 -10.40
C LEU A 205 4.17 -12.61 -10.17
N GLU A 206 4.47 -13.65 -9.40
CA GLU A 206 3.48 -14.62 -8.96
C GLU A 206 3.63 -14.87 -7.46
N PHE A 207 2.52 -15.17 -6.81
CA PHE A 207 2.42 -15.23 -5.37
C PHE A 207 1.80 -16.56 -4.95
N ALA A 208 2.31 -17.18 -3.89
CA ALA A 208 1.73 -18.38 -3.32
C ALA A 208 1.55 -18.20 -1.80
N PRO A 209 0.29 -18.12 -1.31
CA PRO A 209 0.03 -18.09 0.13
C PRO A 209 0.41 -19.43 0.74
N THR A 210 0.98 -19.43 1.96
CA THR A 210 1.36 -20.67 2.64
C THR A 210 0.85 -20.70 4.08
N ASN A 211 0.70 -21.91 4.63
CA ASN A 211 0.43 -22.08 6.06
C ASN A 211 1.70 -22.25 6.90
N ILE A 212 2.86 -22.16 6.26
CA ILE A 212 4.16 -22.37 6.86
C ILE A 212 4.50 -21.18 7.75
N THR A 213 4.97 -21.47 8.96
CA THR A 213 5.44 -20.48 9.93
C THR A 213 6.96 -20.51 10.10
N GLU A 214 7.62 -21.61 9.73
CA GLU A 214 9.06 -21.75 9.91
C GLU A 214 9.79 -21.76 8.56
N VAL A 215 10.85 -20.95 8.44
CA VAL A 215 11.60 -20.78 7.18
C VAL A 215 12.19 -22.11 6.66
N ASN A 216 12.56 -23.03 7.56
CA ASN A 216 13.15 -24.32 7.19
C ASN A 216 12.14 -25.29 6.55
N GLN A 217 10.84 -25.02 6.67
CA GLN A 217 9.78 -25.79 6.02
C GLN A 217 9.44 -25.25 4.62
N LEU A 218 9.91 -24.05 4.27
CA LEU A 218 9.63 -23.46 2.96
C LEU A 218 10.33 -24.22 1.85
N ASN A 219 9.54 -24.75 0.93
CA ASN A 219 10.01 -25.31 -0.32
C ASN A 219 9.23 -24.70 -1.49
N PRO A 220 9.79 -23.72 -2.23
CA PRO A 220 9.06 -23.04 -3.30
C PRO A 220 8.80 -23.93 -4.52
N ARG A 221 9.35 -25.15 -4.54
CA ARG A 221 9.20 -26.14 -5.63
C ARG A 221 8.22 -27.25 -5.28
N GLU A 222 7.55 -27.15 -4.13
CA GLU A 222 6.53 -28.10 -3.73
C GLU A 222 5.38 -28.06 -4.74
N ARG A 223 4.99 -29.23 -5.25
CA ARG A 223 3.99 -29.35 -6.34
C ARG A 223 2.60 -28.88 -5.94
N GLU A 224 2.33 -28.84 -4.64
CA GLU A 224 1.06 -28.44 -4.06
C GLU A 224 0.93 -26.91 -3.94
N LEU A 225 2.00 -26.15 -4.16
CA LEU A 225 1.94 -24.69 -4.16
C LEU A 225 1.16 -24.18 -5.37
N HIS A 226 0.06 -23.50 -5.10
CA HIS A 226 -0.69 -22.76 -6.10
C HIS A 226 -0.13 -21.35 -6.23
N TRP A 227 0.41 -21.06 -7.42
CA TRP A 227 0.94 -19.75 -7.77
C TRP A 227 -0.12 -18.92 -8.48
N TYR A 228 -0.37 -17.73 -7.96
CA TYR A 228 -1.31 -16.77 -8.49
C TYR A 228 -0.53 -15.67 -9.19
N PRO A 229 -0.66 -15.52 -10.51
CA PRO A 229 -0.05 -14.40 -11.21
C PRO A 229 -0.69 -13.10 -10.74
N TYR A 230 0.13 -12.07 -10.59
CA TYR A 230 -0.40 -10.73 -10.36
C TYR A 230 -1.22 -10.29 -11.57
N ASP A 231 -2.49 -10.01 -11.33
CA ASP A 231 -3.43 -9.46 -12.29
C ASP A 231 -4.14 -8.28 -11.61
N ARG A 232 -3.90 -7.07 -12.13
CA ARG A 232 -4.43 -5.83 -11.55
C ARG A 232 -5.96 -5.77 -11.58
N ASP A 233 -6.60 -6.58 -12.42
CA ASP A 233 -8.03 -6.52 -12.67
C ASP A 233 -8.82 -7.65 -11.97
N ARG A 234 -8.17 -8.47 -11.13
CA ARG A 234 -8.81 -9.63 -10.47
C ARG A 234 -8.67 -9.61 -8.96
N ASP A 235 -9.81 -9.74 -8.27
CA ASP A 235 -9.87 -10.13 -6.87
C ASP A 235 -9.87 -11.67 -6.76
N ILE A 236 -9.02 -12.24 -5.91
CA ILE A 236 -8.95 -13.68 -5.68
C ILE A 236 -9.03 -13.94 -4.18
N GLN A 237 -10.14 -14.49 -3.71
CA GLN A 237 -10.18 -15.03 -2.35
C GLN A 237 -9.45 -16.37 -2.33
N CYS A 238 -8.27 -16.40 -1.72
CA CYS A 238 -7.50 -17.61 -1.56
C CYS A 238 -7.90 -18.28 -0.23
N PRO A 239 -8.55 -19.46 -0.25
CA PRO A 239 -8.64 -20.25 0.96
C PRO A 239 -7.21 -20.51 1.44
N VAL A 240 -6.94 -20.30 2.73
CA VAL A 240 -5.65 -20.64 3.32
C VAL A 240 -5.49 -22.15 3.29
N GLN A 241 -4.92 -22.64 2.21
CA GLN A 241 -4.72 -24.06 2.01
C GLN A 241 -3.69 -24.53 3.02
N ALA A 242 -4.06 -25.55 3.81
CA ALA A 242 -3.25 -26.25 4.79
C ALA A 242 -2.08 -26.98 4.12
N PHE A 243 -1.14 -26.25 3.54
CA PHE A 243 0.11 -26.80 3.05
C PHE A 243 1.14 -26.72 4.15
N GLY A 244 1.30 -27.86 4.77
CA GLY A 244 2.37 -28.24 5.67
C GLY A 244 2.22 -29.75 5.78
N LYS A 245 3.32 -30.50 5.66
CA LYS A 245 3.31 -31.92 6.01
C LYS A 245 2.60 -32.04 7.36
N GLN A 246 1.42 -32.65 7.40
CA GLN A 246 0.89 -33.12 8.68
C GLN A 246 1.99 -34.01 9.24
N ASN A 247 2.61 -33.61 10.35
CA ASN A 247 3.60 -34.46 11.00
C ASN A 247 2.93 -35.82 11.25
N PRO A 248 3.41 -36.91 10.63
CA PRO A 248 2.90 -38.23 10.97
C PRO A 248 3.52 -38.64 12.30
N SER A 249 2.94 -38.21 13.42
CA SER A 249 3.24 -38.69 14.78
C SER A 249 2.33 -37.93 15.75
N THR A 250 1.37 -38.55 16.41
CA THR A 250 1.57 -39.69 17.33
C THR A 250 0.43 -40.70 17.19
N ILE A 251 0.70 -41.83 16.54
CA ILE A 251 -0.09 -43.04 16.79
C ILE A 251 0.36 -43.49 18.18
N SER A 252 -0.43 -43.18 19.20
CA SER A 252 -0.30 -43.80 20.51
C SER A 252 -0.59 -45.29 20.32
N SER A 253 0.46 -46.09 20.22
CA SER A 253 0.35 -47.54 20.43
C SER A 253 0.08 -47.71 21.92
N THR A 254 -1.20 -47.81 22.28
CA THR A 254 -1.60 -48.34 23.59
C THR A 254 -1.23 -49.82 23.56
N HIS A 255 -0.07 -50.13 24.12
CA HIS A 255 0.26 -51.47 24.55
C HIS A 255 -0.09 -51.57 26.04
N ASP A 256 -0.85 -52.62 26.33
CA ASP A 256 -1.23 -53.20 27.63
C ASP A 256 -2.56 -52.73 28.26
#